data_AF-A0A3D3XHL4-F1
#
_entry.id   AF-A0A3D3XHL4-F1
#
_cell.length_a   1.000
_cell.length_b   1.000
_cell.length_c   1.000
_cell.angle_alpha   90.00
_cell.angle_beta   90.00
_cell.angle_gamma   90.00
#
_symmetry.space_group_name_H-M   'P 1'
#
loop_
_entity.id
_entity.type
_entity.pdbx_description
1 polymer ?
#
loop_
_entity_poly.entity_id
_entity_poly.type
_entity_poly.pdbx_seq_one_letter_code
_entity_poly.pdbx_strand_id
1 'polypeptide(L)'
;ESGTFMLSDINTGPKDSSPRSITEVDGVIYFSAKTDRYGRELWKLGQPETSQAKNGGNNSNQDQDVELARLVYDTAGKGRLRGKRNTSDEFIFSRDNQFGAKRADHIIGFSAQEGDMIQLNADAFPGFKRKRFKVVNSLKSFNRQLEQSSSIIYFKPLGELYFDRNGREPGLGDPKESGLFAVLKGAPTLNATDISLI
;
A
#
# COMPACT_ATOMS: atom_id res chain seq x y z
N GLU A 1 32.04 -15.50 -19.05
CA GLU A 1 31.61 -14.55 -18.00
C GLU A 1 30.11 -14.37 -18.11
N SER A 2 29.39 -14.58 -17.03
CA SER A 2 27.97 -14.22 -16.97
C SER A 2 27.93 -12.75 -16.56
N GLY A 3 27.58 -11.87 -17.50
CA GLY A 3 27.58 -10.43 -17.26
C GLY A 3 26.57 -10.01 -16.19
N THR A 4 26.78 -8.81 -15.64
CA THR A 4 25.78 -8.13 -14.81
C THR A 4 24.75 -7.46 -15.72
N PHE A 5 23.46 -7.57 -15.38
CA PHE A 5 22.38 -6.84 -16.05
C PHE A 5 21.67 -5.92 -15.07
N MET A 6 21.06 -4.86 -15.59
CA MET A 6 20.23 -3.95 -14.80
C MET A 6 18.88 -4.61 -14.53
N LEU A 7 18.54 -4.79 -13.26
CA LEU A 7 17.25 -5.32 -12.84
C LEU A 7 16.16 -4.26 -12.90
N SER A 8 16.45 -3.05 -12.43
CA SER A 8 15.55 -1.89 -12.51
C SER A 8 16.31 -0.57 -12.35
N ASP A 9 15.82 0.49 -13.01
CA ASP A 9 16.38 1.84 -12.92
C ASP A 9 15.66 2.68 -11.85
N ILE A 10 16.24 2.69 -10.65
CA ILE A 10 15.74 3.47 -9.52
C ILE A 10 15.88 4.98 -9.76
N ASN A 11 17.00 5.41 -10.34
CA ASN A 11 17.36 6.82 -10.51
C ASN A 11 17.40 7.16 -12.00
N THR A 12 16.23 7.16 -12.62
CA THR A 12 16.06 7.38 -14.06
C THR A 12 16.94 8.50 -14.59
N GLY A 13 17.83 8.16 -15.52
CA GLY A 13 18.80 9.10 -16.08
C GLY A 13 20.24 8.60 -15.95
N PRO A 14 21.24 9.45 -16.22
CA PRO A 14 22.63 9.02 -16.31
C PRO A 14 23.32 8.80 -14.95
N LYS A 15 22.67 9.12 -13.84
CA LYS A 15 23.28 9.05 -12.50
C LYS A 15 22.97 7.71 -11.85
N ASP A 16 23.93 7.19 -11.10
CA ASP A 16 23.70 5.98 -10.30
C ASP A 16 22.72 6.23 -9.14
N SER A 17 22.19 5.14 -8.58
CA SER A 17 21.28 5.16 -7.42
C SER A 17 21.98 4.92 -6.08
N SER A 18 23.29 4.63 -6.07
CA SER A 18 24.12 4.36 -4.88
C SER A 18 23.40 3.53 -3.79
N PRO A 19 23.01 2.26 -4.09
CA PRO A 19 22.37 1.38 -3.12
C PRO A 19 23.28 1.11 -1.91
N ARG A 20 22.73 1.09 -0.70
CA ARG A 20 23.45 0.89 0.58
C ARG A 20 22.62 0.09 1.57
N SER A 21 23.29 -0.49 2.57
CA SER A 21 22.66 -1.22 3.68
C SER A 21 21.79 -2.40 3.20
N ILE A 22 22.29 -3.12 2.20
CA ILE A 22 21.61 -4.28 1.63
C ILE A 22 21.53 -5.38 2.69
N THR A 23 20.32 -5.80 3.02
CA THR A 23 20.02 -6.82 4.03
C THR A 23 18.98 -7.76 3.48
N GLU A 24 19.22 -9.06 3.53
CA GLU A 24 18.23 -10.08 3.19
C GLU A 24 17.53 -10.56 4.46
N VAL A 25 16.21 -10.67 4.39
CA VAL A 25 15.32 -11.17 5.46
C VAL A 25 14.26 -12.04 4.80
N ASP A 26 14.23 -13.32 5.14
CA ASP A 26 13.23 -14.30 4.68
C ASP A 26 12.99 -14.30 3.16
N GLY A 27 14.06 -14.17 2.37
CA GLY A 27 14.02 -14.14 0.91
C GLY A 27 13.69 -12.78 0.29
N VAL A 28 13.55 -11.73 1.10
CA VAL A 28 13.33 -10.35 0.65
C VAL A 28 14.58 -9.51 0.93
N ILE A 29 15.07 -8.81 -0.10
CA ILE A 29 16.23 -7.92 0.02
C ILE A 29 15.74 -6.50 0.29
N TYR A 30 16.14 -5.93 1.42
CA TYR A 30 15.91 -4.54 1.78
C TYR A 30 17.17 -3.72 1.60
N PHE A 31 17.04 -2.51 1.07
CA PHE A 31 18.18 -1.62 0.88
C PHE A 31 17.71 -0.16 0.76
N SER A 32 18.64 0.76 0.96
CA SER A 32 18.40 2.18 0.69
C SER A 32 19.03 2.59 -0.63
N ALA A 33 18.32 3.34 -1.46
CA ALA A 33 18.84 3.89 -2.70
C ALA A 33 18.42 5.35 -2.85
N LYS A 34 19.23 6.13 -3.58
CA LYS A 34 19.05 7.56 -3.75
C LYS A 34 18.52 7.90 -5.13
N THR A 35 17.62 8.86 -5.18
CA THR A 35 17.25 9.60 -6.40
C THR A 35 17.58 11.08 -6.24
N ASP A 36 17.77 11.79 -7.36
CA ASP A 36 18.00 13.24 -7.31
C ASP A 36 16.81 14.00 -6.72
N ARG A 37 15.59 13.54 -7.03
CA ARG A 37 14.34 14.22 -6.69
C ARG A 37 13.86 13.98 -5.26
N TYR A 38 14.05 12.76 -4.75
CA TYR A 38 13.48 12.34 -3.46
C TYR A 38 14.53 12.03 -2.39
N GLY A 39 15.82 12.07 -2.74
CA GLY A 39 16.89 11.71 -1.81
C GLY A 39 16.95 10.20 -1.59
N ARG A 40 17.40 9.78 -0.41
CA ARG A 40 17.58 8.37 -0.06
C ARG A 40 16.29 7.79 0.51
N GLU A 41 15.80 6.73 -0.11
CA GLU A 41 14.52 6.07 0.19
C GLU A 41 14.77 4.59 0.49
N LEU A 42 13.82 3.93 1.14
CA LEU A 42 13.85 2.50 1.44
C LEU A 42 13.18 1.70 0.33
N TRP A 43 13.82 0.62 -0.08
CA TRP A 43 13.38 -0.25 -1.16
C TRP A 43 13.41 -1.70 -0.69
N LYS A 44 12.51 -2.51 -1.26
CA LYS A 44 12.56 -3.96 -1.16
C LYS A 44 12.60 -4.58 -2.54
N LEU A 45 13.30 -5.69 -2.66
CA LEU A 45 13.36 -6.54 -3.83
C LEU A 45 13.03 -7.97 -3.40
N GLY A 46 11.92 -8.52 -3.89
CA GLY A 46 11.45 -9.84 -3.49
C GLY A 46 10.22 -10.24 -4.27
N GLN A 47 9.72 -11.45 -4.00
CA GLN A 47 8.47 -11.89 -4.62
C GLN A 47 7.29 -11.10 -4.06
N PRO A 48 6.30 -10.70 -4.89
CA PRO A 48 5.08 -10.11 -4.38
C PRO A 48 4.35 -11.14 -3.52
N GLU A 49 3.86 -10.74 -2.34
CA GLU A 49 3.17 -11.65 -1.42
C GLU A 49 1.89 -12.27 -2.02
N THR A 50 1.41 -11.73 -3.14
CA THR A 50 0.30 -12.28 -3.92
C THR A 50 0.66 -13.59 -4.64
N SER A 51 1.95 -13.91 -4.82
CA SER A 51 2.42 -15.11 -5.50
C SER A 51 2.27 -16.40 -4.68
N GLN A 52 2.12 -16.32 -3.35
CA GLN A 52 1.90 -17.51 -2.52
C GLN A 52 0.48 -18.12 -2.64
N ALA A 53 -0.43 -17.50 -3.41
CA ALA A 53 -1.78 -18.03 -3.63
C ALA A 53 -1.93 -18.93 -4.88
N LYS A 54 -0.88 -19.14 -5.68
CA LYS A 54 -0.94 -20.00 -6.89
C LYS A 54 -0.34 -21.39 -6.66
N ASN A 55 -0.98 -22.16 -5.79
CA ASN A 55 -0.69 -23.60 -5.71
C ASN A 55 -1.56 -24.33 -6.75
N GLY A 56 -1.04 -24.51 -7.97
CA GLY A 56 -1.67 -25.35 -9.00
C GLY A 56 -1.36 -24.95 -10.45
N GLY A 57 -0.14 -25.25 -10.94
CA GLY A 57 0.18 -25.17 -12.36
C GLY A 57 1.68 -25.16 -12.63
N ASN A 58 2.20 -26.23 -13.21
CA ASN A 58 3.62 -26.49 -13.45
C ASN A 58 4.28 -25.55 -14.48
N ASN A 59 5.56 -25.23 -14.21
CA ASN A 59 6.67 -24.87 -15.11
C ASN A 59 6.51 -23.73 -16.13
N SER A 60 7.02 -22.56 -15.76
CA SER A 60 7.94 -21.78 -16.60
C SER A 60 8.73 -20.78 -15.74
N ASN A 61 10.07 -20.81 -15.86
CA ASN A 61 11.05 -19.81 -15.40
C ASN A 61 10.79 -19.11 -14.06
N GLN A 62 11.31 -19.72 -12.99
CA GLN A 62 11.25 -19.27 -11.60
C GLN A 62 12.06 -17.99 -11.28
N ASP A 63 12.49 -17.23 -12.30
CA ASP A 63 13.34 -16.03 -12.22
C ASP A 63 12.60 -14.71 -12.54
N GLN A 64 11.27 -14.71 -12.72
CA GLN A 64 10.57 -13.55 -13.31
C GLN A 64 9.59 -12.79 -12.41
N ASP A 65 9.35 -13.21 -11.16
CA ASP A 65 8.42 -12.51 -10.25
C ASP A 65 9.15 -11.80 -9.10
N VAL A 66 10.37 -11.29 -9.32
CA VAL A 66 11.03 -10.43 -8.31
C VAL A 66 10.65 -8.98 -8.58
N GLU A 67 9.83 -8.40 -7.70
CA GLU A 67 9.34 -7.03 -7.81
C GLU A 67 10.19 -6.10 -6.95
N LEU A 68 10.59 -4.97 -7.54
CA LEU A 68 11.23 -3.88 -6.83
C LEU A 68 10.16 -2.88 -6.41
N ALA A 69 10.01 -2.66 -5.10
CA ALA A 69 9.07 -1.69 -4.56
C ALA A 69 9.75 -0.70 -3.62
N ARG A 70 9.29 0.55 -3.63
CA ARG A 70 9.68 1.56 -2.65
C ARG A 70 8.73 1.55 -1.47
N LEU A 71 9.26 1.64 -0.26
CA LEU A 71 8.47 1.60 0.97
C LEU A 71 8.18 3.01 1.48
N VAL A 72 6.89 3.33 1.63
CA VAL A 72 6.39 4.65 2.06
C VAL A 72 5.53 4.47 3.29
N TYR A 73 6.12 4.69 4.46
CA TYR A 73 5.42 4.55 5.74
C TYR A 73 4.52 5.75 6.02
N ASP A 74 3.41 5.47 6.70
CA ASP A 74 2.55 6.45 7.36
C ASP A 74 3.34 7.39 8.28
N THR A 75 2.69 8.45 8.74
CA THR A 75 3.32 9.45 9.62
C THR A 75 2.56 9.64 10.93
N ALA A 76 3.22 10.22 11.93
CA ALA A 76 2.51 10.68 13.11
C ALA A 76 1.64 11.91 12.75
N GLY A 77 0.34 11.68 12.58
CA GLY A 77 -0.61 12.72 12.18
C GLY A 77 -0.72 12.88 10.66
N LYS A 78 -1.21 14.03 10.22
CA LYS A 78 -1.58 14.26 8.81
C LYS A 78 -0.37 14.55 7.92
N GLY A 79 0.28 13.51 7.43
CA GLY A 79 1.38 13.60 6.48
C GLY A 79 0.96 13.53 5.02
N ARG A 80 1.98 13.50 4.16
CA ARG A 80 1.88 13.49 2.70
C ARG A 80 2.74 12.37 2.15
N LEU A 81 2.14 11.22 1.91
CA LEU A 81 2.80 10.03 1.38
C LEU A 81 2.85 10.17 -0.15
N ARG A 82 4.02 10.46 -0.69
CA ARG A 82 4.16 10.76 -2.13
C ARG A 82 4.64 9.53 -2.85
N GLY A 83 3.87 9.09 -3.85
CA GLY A 83 4.30 8.13 -4.83
C GLY A 83 5.34 8.70 -5.80
N LYS A 84 6.15 7.82 -6.36
CA LYS A 84 7.12 8.06 -7.41
C LYS A 84 6.59 7.41 -8.69
N ARG A 85 6.73 8.12 -9.80
CA ARG A 85 6.25 7.63 -11.10
C ARG A 85 7.12 6.51 -11.61
N ASN A 86 6.50 5.56 -12.32
CA ASN A 86 7.13 4.39 -12.95
C ASN A 86 7.83 3.48 -11.93
N THR A 87 7.31 3.44 -10.71
CA THR A 87 7.80 2.54 -9.65
C THR A 87 6.60 1.99 -8.90
N SER A 88 6.67 0.73 -8.49
CA SER A 88 5.75 0.19 -7.50
C SER A 88 6.07 0.81 -6.14
N ASP A 89 5.09 1.48 -5.53
CA ASP A 89 5.17 2.01 -4.18
C ASP A 89 4.27 1.24 -3.22
N GLU A 90 4.81 0.84 -2.07
CA GLU A 90 4.03 0.30 -0.96
C GLU A 90 3.78 1.36 0.09
N PHE A 91 2.54 1.84 0.16
CA PHE A 91 2.06 2.75 1.19
C PHE A 91 1.69 1.96 2.45
N ILE A 92 2.57 1.98 3.44
CA ILE A 92 2.49 1.15 4.63
C ILE A 92 1.83 1.91 5.78
N PHE A 93 0.68 1.43 6.22
CA PHE A 93 -0.01 1.91 7.42
C PHE A 93 0.24 0.94 8.57
N SER A 94 1.05 1.37 9.51
CA SER A 94 1.58 0.57 10.63
C SER A 94 1.22 1.11 12.00
N ARG A 95 0.67 2.34 12.07
CA ARG A 95 0.36 3.00 13.35
C ARG A 95 -1.07 2.80 13.79
N ASP A 96 -1.23 2.71 15.11
CA ASP A 96 -2.51 2.85 15.79
C ASP A 96 -2.94 4.33 15.90
N ASN A 97 -4.21 4.57 16.27
CA ASN A 97 -4.74 5.90 16.57
C ASN A 97 -4.58 6.97 15.46
N GLN A 98 -4.41 6.54 14.21
CA GLN A 98 -4.26 7.42 13.04
C GLN A 98 -5.58 7.89 12.44
N PHE A 99 -6.70 7.57 13.09
CA PHE A 99 -8.02 7.79 12.51
C PHE A 99 -8.53 9.23 12.70
N GLY A 100 -9.27 9.70 11.70
CA GLY A 100 -9.93 11.00 11.65
C GLY A 100 -9.24 12.03 10.73
N ALA A 101 -9.99 13.04 10.28
CA ALA A 101 -9.57 14.02 9.26
C ALA A 101 -8.30 14.84 9.59
N LYS A 102 -7.94 14.95 10.88
CA LYS A 102 -6.73 15.63 11.36
C LYS A 102 -5.50 14.72 11.42
N ARG A 103 -5.68 13.41 11.25
CA ARG A 103 -4.63 12.40 11.39
C ARG A 103 -4.44 11.58 10.12
N ALA A 104 -5.49 11.38 9.34
CA ALA A 104 -5.43 10.63 8.10
C ALA A 104 -4.40 11.20 7.13
N ASP A 105 -3.47 10.35 6.73
CA ASP A 105 -2.41 10.67 5.78
C ASP A 105 -2.97 10.89 4.37
N HIS A 106 -2.30 11.75 3.60
CA HIS A 106 -2.66 12.00 2.21
C HIS A 106 -1.70 11.30 1.27
N ILE A 107 -2.18 10.28 0.58
CA ILE A 107 -1.43 9.62 -0.49
C ILE A 107 -1.55 10.45 -1.77
N ILE A 108 -0.42 10.74 -2.41
CA ILE A 108 -0.32 11.57 -3.60
C ILE A 108 0.41 10.79 -4.67
N GLY A 109 -0.27 10.51 -5.78
CA GLY A 109 0.34 9.80 -6.91
C GLY A 109 0.21 8.27 -6.81
N PHE A 110 -0.78 7.75 -6.07
CA PHE A 110 -1.11 6.34 -6.10
C PHE A 110 -1.53 5.89 -7.52
N SER A 111 -0.94 4.82 -8.01
CA SER A 111 -1.21 4.23 -9.32
C SER A 111 -1.19 2.70 -9.26
N ALA A 112 -2.38 2.09 -9.23
CA ALA A 112 -2.50 0.63 -9.36
C ALA A 112 -1.91 0.09 -10.69
N GLN A 113 -1.84 0.93 -11.74
CA GLN A 113 -1.19 0.54 -13.00
C GLN A 113 0.34 0.49 -12.89
N GLU A 114 0.94 1.23 -11.96
CA GLU A 114 2.38 1.22 -11.69
C GLU A 114 2.76 0.17 -10.63
N GLY A 115 1.78 -0.59 -10.12
CA GLY A 115 1.97 -1.63 -9.11
C GLY A 115 1.83 -1.14 -7.68
N ASP A 116 1.34 0.09 -7.45
CA ASP A 116 1.22 0.63 -6.10
C ASP A 116 0.25 -0.17 -5.24
N MET A 117 0.65 -0.37 -3.99
CA MET A 117 -0.08 -1.15 -3.00
C MET A 117 -0.31 -0.32 -1.74
N ILE A 118 -1.45 -0.57 -1.07
CA ILE A 118 -1.69 -0.14 0.30
C ILE A 118 -1.46 -1.34 1.21
N GLN A 119 -0.42 -1.28 2.04
CA GLN A 119 -0.08 -2.32 2.99
C GLN A 119 -0.61 -1.94 4.37
N LEU A 120 -1.37 -2.82 4.99
CA LEU A 120 -1.96 -2.62 6.31
C LEU A 120 -1.30 -3.56 7.30
N ASN A 121 -0.69 -3.03 8.36
CA ASN A 121 -0.17 -3.89 9.42
C ASN A 121 -1.34 -4.55 10.17
N ALA A 122 -1.22 -5.85 10.44
CA ALA A 122 -2.27 -6.63 11.09
C ALA A 122 -2.64 -6.14 12.49
N ASP A 123 -1.69 -5.60 13.27
CA ASP A 123 -1.94 -5.07 14.61
C ASP A 123 -2.65 -3.72 14.57
N ALA A 124 -2.32 -2.87 13.58
CA ALA A 124 -2.98 -1.58 13.37
C ALA A 124 -4.37 -1.71 12.73
N PHE A 125 -4.58 -2.76 11.91
CA PHE A 125 -5.84 -3.04 11.20
C PHE A 125 -6.40 -4.44 11.52
N PRO A 126 -6.71 -4.73 12.80
CA PRO A 126 -7.10 -6.05 13.23
C PRO A 126 -8.40 -6.50 12.56
N GLY A 127 -8.41 -7.75 12.07
CA GLY A 127 -9.59 -8.35 11.45
C GLY A 127 -9.92 -7.85 10.04
N PHE A 128 -9.00 -7.12 9.39
CA PHE A 128 -9.11 -6.82 7.97
C PHE A 128 -9.28 -8.11 7.15
N LYS A 129 -10.21 -8.06 6.18
CA LYS A 129 -10.37 -9.12 5.18
C LYS A 129 -10.52 -8.47 3.82
N ARG A 130 -9.63 -8.82 2.88
CA ARG A 130 -9.68 -8.32 1.50
C ARG A 130 -11.06 -8.45 0.84
N LYS A 131 -11.76 -9.57 1.05
CA LYS A 131 -13.13 -9.79 0.53
C LYS A 131 -14.20 -8.83 1.07
N ARG A 132 -13.90 -8.11 2.16
CA ARG A 132 -14.75 -7.10 2.81
C ARG A 132 -14.32 -5.66 2.45
N PHE A 133 -13.39 -5.48 1.52
CA PHE A 133 -13.15 -4.18 0.91
C PHE A 133 -14.35 -3.77 0.05
N LYS A 134 -14.76 -2.50 0.16
CA LYS A 134 -15.90 -1.95 -0.59
C LYS A 134 -15.55 -0.59 -1.18
N VAL A 135 -15.84 -0.42 -2.47
CA VAL A 135 -15.82 0.90 -3.13
C VAL A 135 -17.24 1.42 -3.19
N VAL A 136 -17.44 2.67 -2.78
CA VAL A 136 -18.75 3.34 -2.76
C VAL A 136 -18.66 4.73 -3.39
N ASN A 137 -19.70 5.12 -4.11
CA ASN A 137 -19.71 6.32 -4.95
C ASN A 137 -20.72 7.39 -4.49
N SER A 138 -21.43 7.16 -3.39
CA SER A 138 -22.37 8.12 -2.82
C SER A 138 -22.52 7.94 -1.31
N LEU A 139 -22.90 9.00 -0.60
CA LEU A 139 -23.16 8.95 0.84
C LEU A 139 -24.24 7.91 1.19
N LYS A 140 -25.28 7.76 0.36
CA LYS A 140 -26.30 6.72 0.54
C LYS A 140 -25.69 5.31 0.51
N SER A 141 -24.82 5.04 -0.45
CA SER A 141 -24.13 3.74 -0.52
C SER A 141 -23.11 3.56 0.61
N PHE A 142 -22.44 4.63 1.04
CA PHE A 142 -21.52 4.61 2.18
C PHE A 142 -22.25 4.26 3.47
N ASN A 143 -23.33 4.97 3.80
CA ASN A 143 -24.12 4.72 5.01
C ASN A 143 -24.68 3.30 5.05
N ARG A 144 -25.12 2.76 3.90
CA ARG A 144 -25.54 1.36 3.81
C ARG A 144 -24.40 0.39 4.15
N GLN A 145 -23.15 0.71 3.84
CA GLN A 145 -22.02 -0.14 4.20
C GLN A 145 -21.66 -0.07 5.68
N LEU A 146 -22.08 0.96 6.42
CA LEU A 146 -21.86 1.06 7.88
C LEU A 146 -22.70 0.04 8.67
N GLU A 147 -23.67 -0.61 8.03
CA GLU A 147 -24.47 -1.69 8.62
C GLU A 147 -24.10 -3.06 8.00
N GLN A 148 -23.16 -3.06 7.06
CA GLN A 148 -22.66 -4.26 6.42
C GLN A 148 -21.25 -4.51 6.93
N SER A 149 -20.94 -5.75 7.30
CA SER A 149 -19.61 -6.14 7.76
C SER A 149 -18.54 -5.87 6.70
N SER A 150 -18.06 -4.64 6.61
CA SER A 150 -16.98 -4.16 5.74
C SER A 150 -15.69 -4.16 6.56
N SER A 151 -14.54 -4.22 5.91
CA SER A 151 -13.26 -4.04 6.62
C SER A 151 -12.67 -2.69 6.26
N ILE A 152 -12.69 -2.36 4.97
CA ILE A 152 -12.28 -1.06 4.46
C ILE A 152 -13.34 -0.56 3.49
N ILE A 153 -13.72 0.70 3.62
CA ILE A 153 -14.64 1.38 2.71
C ILE A 153 -13.87 2.50 2.01
N TYR A 154 -13.75 2.42 0.69
CA TYR A 154 -13.23 3.47 -0.16
C TYR A 154 -14.38 4.35 -0.67
N PHE A 155 -14.53 5.54 -0.10
CA PHE A 155 -15.46 6.55 -0.57
C PHE A 155 -14.81 7.33 -1.72
N LYS A 156 -15.05 6.83 -2.94
CA LYS A 156 -14.39 7.31 -4.16
C LYS A 156 -14.56 8.80 -4.43
N PRO A 157 -15.72 9.46 -4.23
CA PRO A 157 -15.88 10.89 -4.55
C PRO A 157 -14.88 11.81 -3.86
N LEU A 158 -14.40 11.45 -2.66
CA LEU A 158 -13.41 12.21 -1.90
C LEU A 158 -12.03 11.52 -1.86
N GLY A 159 -11.91 10.32 -2.42
CA GLY A 159 -10.70 9.51 -2.32
C GLY A 159 -10.43 9.01 -0.89
N GLU A 160 -11.45 8.88 -0.06
CA GLU A 160 -11.27 8.61 1.37
C GLU A 160 -11.33 7.11 1.69
N LEU A 161 -10.40 6.64 2.53
CA LEU A 161 -10.33 5.27 3.01
C LEU A 161 -10.68 5.19 4.49
N TYR A 162 -11.73 4.42 4.79
CA TYR A 162 -12.26 4.23 6.13
C TYR A 162 -12.02 2.80 6.59
N PHE A 163 -11.52 2.65 7.81
CA PHE A 163 -11.47 1.38 8.51
C PHE A 163 -12.73 1.18 9.34
N ASP A 164 -13.41 0.05 9.12
CA ASP A 164 -14.62 -0.36 9.83
C ASP A 164 -14.30 -1.49 10.79
N ARG A 165 -14.49 -1.22 12.09
CA ARG A 165 -14.37 -2.19 13.19
C ARG A 165 -15.72 -2.55 13.82
N ASN A 166 -16.82 -1.92 13.42
CA ASN A 166 -18.13 -2.15 14.05
C ASN A 166 -18.89 -3.33 13.46
N GLY A 167 -18.41 -3.89 12.35
CA GLY A 167 -19.00 -5.09 11.78
C GLY A 167 -20.40 -4.84 11.24
N ARG A 168 -21.44 -5.37 11.89
CA ARG A 168 -22.85 -5.15 11.48
C ARG A 168 -23.57 -4.13 12.34
N GLU A 169 -22.90 -3.59 13.36
CA GLU A 169 -23.46 -2.52 14.17
C GLU A 169 -23.32 -1.17 13.47
N PRO A 170 -24.30 -0.27 13.56
CA PRO A 170 -24.26 1.01 12.86
C PRO A 170 -23.00 1.83 13.19
N GLY A 171 -22.30 2.29 12.16
CA GLY A 171 -21.12 3.16 12.31
C GLY A 171 -19.80 2.43 12.03
N LEU A 172 -18.68 3.09 12.31
CA LEU A 172 -17.35 2.54 12.04
C LEU A 172 -16.68 1.89 13.26
N GLY A 173 -17.22 2.11 14.46
CA GLY A 173 -16.68 1.62 15.73
C GLY A 173 -16.15 2.76 16.60
N ASP A 174 -15.26 2.45 17.54
CA ASP A 174 -14.59 3.47 18.37
C ASP A 174 -13.77 4.42 17.47
N PRO A 175 -14.02 5.75 17.49
CA PRO A 175 -13.26 6.73 16.69
C PRO A 175 -11.76 6.80 16.96
N LYS A 176 -11.27 6.21 18.07
CA LYS A 176 -9.83 6.08 18.35
C LYS A 176 -9.20 4.89 17.62
N GLU A 177 -10.01 3.93 17.19
CA GLU A 177 -9.59 2.64 16.67
C GLU A 177 -10.08 2.37 15.24
N SER A 178 -10.94 3.23 14.72
CA SER A 178 -11.61 3.10 13.43
C SER A 178 -11.88 4.48 12.82
N GLY A 179 -12.25 4.50 11.54
CA GLY A 179 -12.54 5.75 10.84
C GLY A 179 -11.62 6.00 9.65
N LEU A 180 -11.62 7.25 9.19
CA LEU A 180 -10.78 7.70 8.09
C LEU A 180 -9.30 7.56 8.45
N PHE A 181 -8.52 6.79 7.71
CA PHE A 181 -7.07 6.66 7.94
C PHE A 181 -6.23 7.21 6.79
N ALA A 182 -6.79 7.29 5.58
CA ALA A 182 -6.06 7.81 4.43
C ALA A 182 -6.97 8.54 3.43
N VAL A 183 -6.36 9.45 2.66
CA VAL A 183 -6.98 10.12 1.52
C VAL A 183 -6.09 9.93 0.27
N LEU A 184 -6.61 9.25 -0.74
CA LEU A 184 -6.01 9.11 -2.06
C LEU A 184 -6.30 10.36 -2.91
N LYS A 185 -5.30 11.24 -3.06
CA LYS A 185 -5.46 12.47 -3.82
C LYS A 185 -5.75 12.15 -5.29
N GLY A 186 -6.86 12.70 -5.80
CA GLY A 186 -7.31 12.48 -7.18
C GLY A 186 -8.29 11.32 -7.33
N ALA A 187 -8.66 10.65 -6.23
CA ALA A 187 -9.63 9.56 -6.21
C ALA A 187 -9.38 8.48 -7.29
N PRO A 188 -8.15 7.90 -7.36
CA PRO A 188 -7.82 6.89 -8.34
C PRO A 188 -8.72 5.66 -8.21
N THR A 189 -8.74 4.82 -9.25
CA THR A 189 -9.32 3.49 -9.12
C THR A 189 -8.50 2.68 -8.12
N LEU A 190 -9.20 1.98 -7.22
CA LEU A 190 -8.62 1.13 -6.20
C LEU A 190 -9.48 -0.13 -6.08
N ASN A 191 -8.84 -1.28 -6.14
CA ASN A 191 -9.46 -2.59 -6.06
C ASN A 191 -9.02 -3.31 -4.78
N ALA A 192 -9.72 -4.40 -4.45
CA ALA A 192 -9.37 -5.21 -3.30
C ALA A 192 -7.98 -5.84 -3.42
N THR A 193 -7.50 -6.10 -4.64
CA THR A 193 -6.18 -6.65 -4.92
C THR A 193 -5.04 -5.69 -4.59
N ASP A 194 -5.34 -4.39 -4.51
CA ASP A 194 -4.37 -3.32 -4.34
C ASP A 194 -4.14 -3.02 -2.84
N ILE A 195 -4.74 -3.84 -1.97
CA ILE A 195 -4.65 -3.74 -0.51
C ILE A 195 -4.33 -5.12 0.07
N SER A 196 -3.28 -5.20 0.87
CA SER A 196 -2.84 -6.42 1.56
C SER A 196 -2.52 -6.17 3.03
N LEU A 197 -2.44 -7.27 3.78
CA LEU A 197 -1.92 -7.27 5.15
C LEU A 197 -0.43 -7.58 5.12
N ILE A 198 0.29 -6.99 6.06
CA ILE A 198 1.68 -7.30 6.43
C ILE A 198 1.82 -7.46 7.94
#